data_AF-A0A959GZ38-F1
#
_entry.id   AF-A0A959GZ38-F1
#
_cell.length_a   1.000
_cell.length_b   1.000
_cell.length_c   1.000
_cell.angle_alpha   90.00
_cell.angle_beta   90.00
_cell.angle_gamma   90.00
#
_symmetry.space_group_name_H-M   'P 1'
#
loop_
_entity.id
_entity.type
_entity.pdbx_description
1 polymer ?
#
loop_
_entity_poly.entity_id
_entity_poly.type
_entity_poly.pdbx_seq_one_letter_code
_entity_poly.pdbx_strand_id
1 'polypeptide(L)'
;PETVIFPWPSKEHFKIEFLKMDVTPELQRRAAENLANEYLSEARKNPDIVPYGGRESANFYLRQQAREYVYIGQTPPMNIFSPLAWGQFFKAWKDGKFKKQKKEDD
;
A
#
# COMPACT_ATOMS: atom_id res chain seq x y z
N PRO A 1 -17.64 -0.72 18.72
CA PRO A 1 -17.45 -1.91 19.58
C PRO A 1 -16.08 -1.78 20.26
N GLU A 2 -16.04 -1.86 21.60
CA GLU A 2 -14.77 -1.80 22.34
C GLU A 2 -14.16 -3.20 22.40
N THR A 3 -12.92 -3.36 21.92
CA THR A 3 -12.18 -4.62 22.01
C THR A 3 -11.13 -4.47 23.11
N VAL A 4 -11.25 -5.26 24.16
CA VAL A 4 -10.29 -5.27 25.27
C VAL A 4 -9.14 -6.21 24.93
N ILE A 5 -7.94 -5.66 24.74
CA ILE A 5 -6.73 -6.42 24.45
C ILE A 5 -5.97 -6.64 25.75
N PHE A 6 -5.76 -7.90 26.13
CA PHE A 6 -4.97 -8.26 27.30
C PHE A 6 -3.53 -8.61 26.89
N PRO A 7 -2.50 -8.05 27.57
CA PRO A 7 -1.13 -8.46 27.35
C PRO A 7 -0.89 -9.86 27.91
N TRP A 8 -0.14 -10.68 27.17
CA TRP A 8 0.28 -11.99 27.67
C TRP A 8 1.31 -11.83 28.80
N PRO A 9 1.09 -12.41 29.98
CA PRO A 9 1.95 -12.19 31.14
C PRO A 9 3.34 -12.83 31.02
N SER A 10 3.52 -13.88 30.22
CA SER A 10 4.84 -14.40 29.89
C SER A 10 4.88 -15.06 28.50
N LYS A 11 6.04 -14.96 27.83
CA LYS A 11 6.30 -15.58 26.53
C LYS A 11 6.27 -17.11 26.58
N GLU A 12 6.71 -17.68 27.70
CA GLU A 12 6.71 -19.13 27.91
C GLU A 12 5.29 -19.68 28.06
N HIS A 13 4.40 -18.92 28.73
CA HIS A 13 2.98 -19.27 28.83
C HIS A 13 2.28 -19.18 27.48
N PHE A 14 2.60 -18.18 26.65
CA PHE A 14 2.02 -18.07 25.32
C PHE A 14 2.19 -19.34 24.49
N LYS A 15 3.38 -19.97 24.49
CA LYS A 15 3.62 -21.20 23.72
C LYS A 15 2.70 -22.34 24.16
N ILE A 16 2.56 -22.52 25.48
CA ILE A 16 1.76 -23.59 26.05
C ILE A 16 0.27 -23.34 25.77
N GLU A 17 -0.20 -22.12 25.99
CA GLU A 17 -1.60 -21.76 25.77
C GLU A 17 -1.98 -21.76 24.29
N PHE A 18 -1.07 -21.32 23.40
CA PHE A 18 -1.27 -21.40 21.95
C PHE A 18 -1.43 -22.85 21.46
N LEU A 19 -0.63 -23.78 22.00
CA LEU A 19 -0.74 -25.21 21.68
C LEU A 19 -2.01 -25.86 22.26
N LYS A 20 -2.51 -25.35 23.39
CA LYS A 20 -3.73 -25.83 24.03
C LYS A 20 -5.00 -25.15 23.50
N MET A 21 -4.86 -24.16 22.62
CA MET A 21 -5.97 -23.37 22.12
C MET A 21 -6.93 -24.24 21.31
N ASP A 22 -8.18 -24.33 21.76
CA ASP A 22 -9.24 -25.02 21.03
C ASP A 22 -9.77 -24.11 19.92
N VAL A 23 -9.40 -24.42 18.68
CA VAL A 23 -9.83 -23.67 17.50
C VAL A 23 -11.20 -24.20 17.07
N THR A 24 -12.25 -23.64 17.65
CA THR A 24 -13.61 -23.95 17.21
C THR A 24 -13.79 -23.60 15.72
N PRO A 25 -14.65 -24.32 14.97
CA PRO A 25 -14.88 -24.07 13.54
C PRO A 25 -15.26 -22.62 13.21
N GLU A 26 -15.96 -21.93 14.12
CA GLU A 26 -16.33 -20.52 13.96
C GLU A 26 -15.13 -19.57 14.07
N LEU A 27 -14.19 -19.83 14.97
CA LEU A 27 -12.95 -19.06 15.06
C LEU A 27 -12.08 -19.24 13.82
N GLN A 28 -12.01 -20.47 13.31
CA GLN A 28 -11.32 -20.76 12.06
C GLN A 28 -11.96 -20.04 10.87
N ARG A 29 -13.30 -20.02 10.79
CA ARG A 29 -14.04 -19.30 9.75
C ARG A 29 -13.74 -17.80 9.79
N ARG A 30 -13.82 -17.17 10.96
CA ARG A 30 -13.49 -15.75 11.15
C ARG A 30 -12.03 -15.43 10.82
N ALA A 31 -11.10 -16.31 11.19
CA ALA A 31 -9.69 -16.15 10.85
C ALA A 31 -9.49 -16.20 9.33
N ALA A 32 -10.16 -17.13 8.63
CA ALA A 32 -10.11 -17.22 7.18
C ALA A 32 -10.72 -15.99 6.49
N GLU A 33 -11.83 -15.45 7.02
CA GLU A 33 -12.44 -14.21 6.53
C GLU A 33 -11.50 -13.00 6.69
N ASN A 34 -10.87 -12.86 7.86
CA ASN A 34 -9.92 -11.78 8.12
C ASN A 34 -8.61 -11.92 7.33
N LEU A 35 -8.27 -13.14 6.90
CA LEU A 35 -7.11 -13.42 6.03
C LEU A 35 -7.48 -13.47 4.55
N ALA A 36 -8.76 -13.29 4.19
CA ALA A 36 -9.18 -13.31 2.81
C ALA A 36 -8.45 -12.21 2.03
N ASN A 37 -8.01 -12.54 0.82
CA ASN A 37 -7.24 -11.63 -0.02
C ASN A 37 -7.95 -10.29 -0.26
N GLU A 38 -9.29 -10.32 -0.34
CA GLU A 38 -10.14 -9.14 -0.50
C GLU A 38 -10.00 -8.20 0.70
N TYR A 39 -10.25 -8.70 1.92
CA TYR A 39 -10.11 -7.94 3.16
C TYR A 39 -8.68 -7.39 3.34
N LEU A 40 -7.66 -8.22 3.11
CA LEU A 40 -6.27 -7.77 3.19
C LEU A 40 -5.92 -6.71 2.13
N SER A 41 -6.53 -6.79 0.94
CA SER A 41 -6.32 -5.78 -0.11
C SER A 41 -6.98 -4.45 0.23
N GLU A 42 -8.15 -4.49 0.86
CA GLU A 42 -8.88 -3.31 1.33
C GLU A 42 -8.15 -2.68 2.52
N ALA A 43 -7.78 -3.48 3.52
CA ALA A 43 -7.02 -3.05 4.69
C ALA A 43 -5.71 -2.35 4.31
N ARG A 44 -4.98 -2.84 3.29
CA ARG A 44 -3.75 -2.19 2.80
C ARG A 44 -3.98 -0.85 2.08
N LYS A 45 -5.17 -0.65 1.51
CA LYS A 45 -5.55 0.58 0.81
C LYS A 45 -6.21 1.59 1.75
N ASN A 46 -6.79 1.13 2.85
CA ASN A 46 -7.55 1.94 3.78
C ASN A 46 -6.66 2.43 4.94
N PRO A 47 -6.34 3.73 5.01
CA PRO A 47 -5.50 4.30 6.08
C PRO A 47 -6.13 4.20 7.47
N ASP A 48 -7.46 4.07 7.55
CA ASP A 48 -8.18 3.95 8.81
C ASP A 48 -8.05 2.54 9.42
N ILE A 49 -7.80 1.52 8.58
CA ILE A 49 -7.64 0.11 8.99
C ILE A 49 -6.16 -0.20 9.26
N VAL A 50 -5.28 0.19 8.34
CA VAL A 50 -3.83 0.06 8.48
C VAL A 50 -3.20 1.44 8.34
N PRO A 51 -3.03 2.19 9.44
CA PRO A 51 -2.39 3.48 9.37
C PRO A 51 -0.95 3.33 8.87
N TYR A 52 -0.56 4.21 7.95
CA TYR A 52 0.82 4.31 7.51
C TYR A 52 1.68 4.78 8.68
N GLY A 53 2.25 3.82 9.43
CA GLY A 53 3.22 4.15 10.46
C GLY A 53 4.41 4.89 9.86
N GLY A 54 4.99 5.85 10.60
CA GLY A 54 6.09 6.68 10.08
C GLY A 54 7.33 5.88 9.60
N ARG A 55 7.56 4.68 10.15
CA ARG A 55 8.60 3.76 9.63
C ARG A 55 8.22 3.13 8.30
N GLU A 56 6.94 2.80 8.08
CA GLU A 56 6.49 2.19 6.84
C GLU A 56 6.48 3.21 5.70
N SER A 57 6.08 4.45 5.96
CA SER A 57 6.17 5.52 4.95
C SER A 57 7.62 5.83 4.55
N ALA A 58 8.54 5.87 5.52
CA ALA A 58 9.97 6.02 5.24
C ALA A 58 10.52 4.83 4.43
N ASN A 59 10.17 3.59 4.80
CA ASN A 59 10.54 2.39 4.05
C ASN A 59 9.97 2.39 2.63
N PHE A 60 8.72 2.81 2.46
CA PHE A 60 8.07 2.94 1.16
C PHE A 60 8.81 3.94 0.26
N TYR A 61 9.13 5.12 0.81
CA TYR A 61 9.89 6.15 0.10
C TYR A 61 11.29 5.65 -0.30
N LEU A 62 12.01 5.01 0.62
CA LEU A 62 13.33 4.43 0.33
C LEU A 62 13.26 3.33 -0.74
N ARG A 63 12.21 2.49 -0.73
CA ARG A 63 11.98 1.48 -1.79
C ARG A 63 11.71 2.12 -3.14
N GLN A 64 10.96 3.23 -3.18
CA GLN A 64 10.73 3.97 -4.41
C GLN A 64 12.04 4.55 -4.93
N GLN A 65 12.82 5.22 -4.07
CA GLN A 65 14.13 5.77 -4.42
C GLN A 65 15.11 4.69 -4.91
N ALA A 66 15.13 3.52 -4.26
CA ALA A 66 15.96 2.39 -4.70
C ALA A 66 15.57 1.87 -6.09
N ARG A 67 14.27 1.85 -6.44
CA ARG A 67 13.83 1.47 -7.79
C ARG A 67 14.31 2.45 -8.84
N GLU A 68 14.30 3.75 -8.55
CA GLU A 68 14.88 4.75 -9.45
C GLU A 68 16.38 4.54 -9.66
N TYR A 69 17.10 4.15 -8.59
CA TYR A 69 18.53 3.86 -8.66
C TYR A 69 18.90 2.62 -9.47
N VAL A 70 18.01 1.62 -9.58
CA VAL A 70 18.23 0.46 -10.46
C VAL A 70 18.42 0.88 -11.93
N TYR A 71 17.87 2.04 -12.32
CA TYR A 71 18.01 2.59 -13.66
C TYR A 71 19.18 3.59 -13.80
N ILE A 72 20.03 3.77 -12.78
CA ILE A 72 21.29 4.51 -12.96
C ILE A 72 22.25 3.68 -13.81
N GLY A 73 22.37 4.04 -15.08
CA GLY A 73 23.25 3.39 -16.06
C GLY A 73 22.54 2.64 -17.19
N GLN A 74 21.22 2.45 -17.10
CA GLN A 74 20.38 1.90 -18.17
C GLN A 74 19.25 2.88 -18.49
N THR A 75 18.73 2.88 -19.73
CA THR A 75 17.58 3.75 -20.04
C THR A 75 16.35 3.27 -19.27
N PRO A 76 15.74 4.11 -18.43
CA PRO A 76 14.51 3.75 -17.72
C PRO A 76 13.41 3.35 -18.71
N PRO A 77 12.48 2.48 -18.34
CA PRO A 77 11.35 2.11 -19.19
C PRO A 77 10.56 3.37 -19.59
N MET A 78 10.54 3.67 -20.89
CA MET A 78 9.82 4.80 -21.45
C MET A 78 8.42 4.39 -21.92
N ASN A 79 7.40 5.16 -21.54
CA ASN A 79 6.01 4.92 -21.96
C ASN A 79 5.70 5.35 -23.41
N ILE A 80 6.72 5.61 -24.24
CA ILE A 80 6.56 6.10 -25.62
C ILE A 80 5.86 5.09 -26.56
N PHE A 81 5.84 3.80 -26.22
CA PHE A 81 5.12 2.78 -26.97
C PHE A 81 3.75 2.42 -26.38
N SER A 82 3.31 3.12 -25.32
CA SER A 82 2.01 2.87 -24.70
C SER A 82 0.89 3.61 -25.45
N PRO A 83 -0.07 2.90 -26.08
CA PRO A 83 -1.19 3.56 -26.78
C PRO A 83 -2.07 4.39 -25.83
N LEU A 84 -2.13 4.01 -24.54
CA LEU A 84 -2.84 4.78 -23.52
C LEU A 84 -2.16 6.13 -23.23
N ALA A 85 -0.82 6.16 -23.20
CA ALA A 85 -0.06 7.39 -22.97
C ALA A 85 -0.27 8.39 -24.11
N TRP A 86 -0.31 7.91 -25.37
CA TRP A 86 -0.65 8.75 -26.53
C TRP A 86 -2.08 9.29 -26.46
N GLY A 87 -3.05 8.46 -26.06
CA GLY A 87 -4.43 8.91 -25.85
C GLY A 87 -4.54 10.04 -24.82
N GLN A 88 -3.83 9.92 -23.69
CA GLN A 88 -3.77 10.97 -22.67
C GLN A 88 -3.07 12.23 -23.19
N PHE A 89 -1.98 12.08 -23.95
CA PHE A 89 -1.26 13.20 -24.55
C PHE A 89 -2.14 14.00 -25.52
N PHE A 90 -2.81 13.35 -26.47
CA PHE A 90 -3.70 14.02 -27.41
C PHE A 90 -4.88 14.70 -26.71
N LYS A 91 -5.42 14.08 -25.66
CA LYS A 91 -6.46 14.70 -24.84
C LYS A 91 -5.95 15.95 -24.14
N ALA A 92 -4.81 15.88 -23.45
CA ALA A 92 -4.19 17.01 -22.76
C ALA A 92 -3.82 18.16 -23.71
N TRP A 93 -3.40 17.83 -24.94
CA TRP A 93 -3.17 18.81 -25.99
C TRP A 93 -4.48 19.51 -26.36
N LYS A 94 -5.53 18.74 -26.68
CA LYS A 94 -6.85 19.31 -27.04
C LYS A 94 -7.41 20.19 -25.93
N ASP A 95 -7.21 19.80 -24.67
CA ASP A 95 -7.60 20.55 -23.48
C ASP A 95 -6.73 21.81 -23.24
N GLY A 96 -5.68 22.01 -24.04
CA GLY A 96 -4.82 23.19 -23.97
C GLY A 96 -3.86 23.22 -22.78
N LYS A 97 -3.62 22.08 -22.12
CA LYS A 97 -2.78 22.01 -20.90
C LYS A 97 -1.32 22.43 -21.12
N PHE A 98 -0.84 22.39 -22.37
CA PHE A 98 0.51 22.80 -22.74
C PHE A 98 0.62 24.27 -23.17
N LYS A 99 -0.48 25.04 -23.11
CA LYS A 99 -0.42 26.48 -23.41
C LYS A 99 0.39 27.18 -22.32
N LYS A 100 1.46 27.87 -22.74
CA LYS A 100 2.32 28.66 -21.85
C LYS A 100 1.48 29.79 -21.26
N GLN A 101 1.27 29.79 -19.94
CA GLN A 101 0.67 30.95 -19.28
C GLN A 101 1.69 32.08 -19.33
N LYS A 102 1.27 33.26 -19.80
CA LYS A 102 2.08 34.47 -19.69
C LYS A 102 2.24 34.74 -18.20
N LYS A 103 3.49 34.83 -17.73
CA LYS A 103 3.73 35.44 -16.42
C LYS A 103 3.32 36.89 -16.56
N GLU A 104 2.36 37.32 -15.76
CA GLU A 104 2.16 38.75 -15.51
C GLU A 104 3.42 39.19 -14.76
N ASP A 105 4.25 39.97 -15.44
CA ASP A 105 5.41 40.62 -14.85
C ASP A 105 4.87 41.80 -14.02
N ASP A 106 4.91 41.69 -12.69
CA ASP A 106 4.82 42.80 -11.73
C ASP A 106 6.18 43.52 -11.63
#